data_AF-A0A532T784-F1
#
_entry.id   AF-A0A532T784-F1
#
_cell.length_a   1.000
_cell.length_b   1.000
_cell.length_c   1.000
_cell.angle_alpha   90.00
_cell.angle_beta   90.00
_cell.angle_gamma   90.00
#
_symmetry.space_group_name_H-M   'P 1'
#
loop_
_entity.id
_entity.type
_entity.pdbx_description
1 polymer ?
#
loop_
_entity_poly.entity_id
_entity_poly.type
_entity_poly.pdbx_seq_one_letter_code
_entity_poly.pdbx_strand_id
1 'polypeptide(L)' 'MPVVTFLSEYDFSEKTIIPFCTYKGSYLGRSVENIKTLCLMSTILDGFEVRGRDVKNALNKVSKWLYKLEMI' A
#
# COMPACT_ATOMS: atom_id res chain seq x y z
N MET A 1 -1.05 12.83 9.97
CA MET A 1 -1.36 12.25 8.64
C MET A 1 -2.32 11.09 8.89
N PRO A 2 -3.55 11.08 8.34
CA PRO A 2 -4.60 10.16 8.78
C PRO A 2 -4.20 8.68 8.79
N VAL A 3 -3.45 8.23 7.78
CA VAL A 3 -2.95 6.85 7.71
C VAL A 3 -1.92 6.54 8.81
N VAL A 4 -1.04 7.48 9.17
CA VAL A 4 -0.10 7.30 10.27
C VAL A 4 -0.86 7.15 11.60
N THR A 5 -1.83 8.03 11.85
CA THR A 5 -2.67 7.95 13.05
C THR A 5 -3.39 6.60 13.14
N PHE A 6 -4.01 6.15 12.04
CA PHE A 6 -4.64 4.83 11.96
C PHE A 6 -3.65 3.69 12.26
N LEU A 7 -2.46 3.69 11.65
CA LEU A 7 -1.48 2.63 11.87
C LEU A 7 -0.89 2.63 13.29
N SER A 8 -0.91 3.77 13.98
CA SER A 8 -0.45 3.89 15.36
C SER A 8 -1.51 3.55 16.42
N GLU A 9 -2.80 3.60 16.08
CA GLU A 9 -3.89 3.39 17.04
C GLU A 9 -4.34 1.93 17.18
N TYR A 10 -4.02 1.07 16.21
CA TYR A 10 -4.48 -0.32 16.17
C TYR A 10 -3.31 -1.30 16.12
N ASP A 11 -3.54 -2.51 16.65
CA ASP A 11 -2.58 -3.61 16.58
C ASP A 11 -2.71 -4.36 15.24
N PHE A 12 -1.63 -4.34 14.46
CA PHE A 12 -1.50 -5.04 13.19
C PHE A 12 -0.56 -6.26 13.28
N SER A 13 -0.19 -6.69 14.48
CA SER A 13 0.65 -7.88 14.67
C SER A 13 0.05 -9.08 13.95
N GLU A 14 0.91 -9.82 13.24
CA GLU A 14 0.54 -11.00 12.43
C GLU A 14 -0.42 -10.70 11.26
N LYS A 15 -0.74 -9.42 10.98
CA LYS A 15 -1.52 -9.02 9.81
C LYS A 15 -0.63 -8.78 8.60
N THR A 16 -1.23 -8.97 7.43
CA THR A 16 -0.63 -8.57 6.16
C THR A 16 -1.14 -7.18 5.78
N ILE A 17 -0.22 -6.24 5.53
CA ILE A 17 -0.51 -4.88 5.08
C ILE A 17 0.00 -4.71 3.65
N ILE A 18 -0.89 -4.27 2.77
CA ILE A 18 -0.62 -4.07 1.35
C ILE A 18 -0.96 -2.62 0.99
N PRO A 19 0.01 -1.69 0.99
CA PRO A 19 -0.28 -0.27 0.76
C PRO A 19 -0.59 0.01 -0.71
N PHE A 20 -1.52 0.93 -0.97
CA PHE A 20 -1.70 1.46 -2.31
C PHE A 20 -2.02 2.95 -2.28
N CYS A 21 -1.70 3.65 -3.37
CA CYS A 21 -2.08 5.05 -3.51
C CYS A 21 -2.34 5.45 -4.96
N THR A 22 -3.03 6.58 -5.11
CA THR A 22 -2.98 7.34 -6.36
C THR A 22 -2.00 8.49 -6.21
N TYR A 23 -1.34 8.88 -7.29
CA TYR A 23 -0.40 10.00 -7.25
C TYR A 23 -0.58 10.99 -8.40
N LYS A 24 -0.21 12.25 -8.17
CA LYS A 24 -0.10 13.29 -9.20
C LYS A 24 1.35 13.66 -9.51
N GLY A 25 2.25 13.45 -8.54
CA GLY A 25 3.70 13.71 -8.66
C GLY A 25 4.51 12.65 -7.92
N SER A 26 4.44 12.63 -6.59
CA SER A 26 5.16 11.67 -5.76
C SER A 26 4.46 10.32 -5.70
N TYR A 27 5.20 9.28 -6.08
CA TYR A 27 4.92 7.85 -5.89
C TYR A 27 4.73 7.49 -4.40
N LEU A 28 4.66 6.21 -4.05
CA LEU A 28 4.59 5.70 -2.68
C LEU A 28 5.69 6.25 -1.77
N GLY A 29 6.89 6.48 -2.33
CA GLY A 29 8.00 7.15 -1.65
C GLY A 29 8.32 6.56 -0.28
N ARG A 30 8.55 7.43 0.71
CA ARG A 30 8.84 7.04 2.11
C ARG A 30 7.62 6.48 2.86
N SER A 31 6.42 6.46 2.26
CA SER A 31 5.22 5.97 2.96
C SER A 31 5.39 4.49 3.35
N VAL A 32 5.99 3.68 2.47
CA VAL A 32 6.23 2.25 2.75
C VAL A 32 7.23 2.07 3.89
N GLU A 33 8.29 2.88 3.94
CA GLU A 33 9.26 2.86 5.04
C GLU A 33 8.59 3.23 6.37
N ASN A 34 7.75 4.27 6.38
CA ASN A 34 7.01 4.65 7.59
C ASN A 34 6.09 3.53 8.06
N ILE A 35 5.36 2.86 7.16
CA ILE A 35 4.50 1.72 7.52
C ILE A 35 5.35 0.60 8.15
N LYS A 36 6.52 0.30 7.57
CA LYS A 36 7.47 -0.70 8.13
C LYS A 36 7.93 -0.33 9.55
N THR A 37 8.15 0.94 9.83
CA THR A 37 8.54 1.39 11.18
C THR A 37 7.39 1.38 12.19
N LEU A 38 6.15 1.60 11.73
CA LEU A 38 4.97 1.66 12.59
C LEU A 38 4.39 0.27 12.88
N CYS A 39 4.55 -0.68 11.97
CA CYS A 39 3.92 -1.99 12.02
C CYS A 39 4.97 -3.12 11.97
N LEU A 40 5.88 -3.14 12.94
CA LEU A 40 7.05 -4.04 12.95
C LEU A 40 6.72 -5.54 12.97
N MET A 41 5.58 -5.91 13.57
CA MET A 41 5.12 -7.30 13.68
C MET A 41 4.15 -7.70 12.56
N SER A 42 3.99 -6.86 11.54
CA SER A 42 3.14 -7.12 10.38
C SER A 42 3.96 -7.61 9.20
N THR A 43 3.33 -8.38 8.32
CA THR A 43 3.90 -8.68 6.99
C THR A 43 3.54 -7.53 6.05
N ILE A 44 4.53 -6.83 5.51
CA ILE A 44 4.30 -5.72 4.57
C ILE A 44 4.72 -6.17 3.17
N LEU A 45 3.75 -6.28 2.27
CA LEU A 45 3.97 -6.70 0.88
C LEU A 45 4.18 -5.50 -0.05
N ASP A 46 4.58 -5.81 -1.29
CA ASP A 46 4.76 -4.82 -2.35
C ASP A 46 3.47 -4.02 -2.57
N GLY A 47 3.58 -2.69 -2.48
CA GLY A 47 2.44 -1.80 -2.69
C GLY A 47 2.10 -1.54 -4.16
N PHE A 48 0.95 -0.91 -4.38
CA PHE A 48 0.51 -0.48 -5.70
C PHE A 48 0.38 1.04 -5.80
N GLU A 49 0.79 1.59 -6.94
CA GLU A 49 0.61 2.99 -7.23
C GLU A 49 0.12 3.20 -8.65
N VAL A 50 -0.78 4.17 -8.81
CA VAL A 50 -1.29 4.56 -10.12
C VAL A 50 -1.44 6.07 -10.20
N ARG A 51 -1.03 6.65 -11.32
CA ARG A 51 -1.21 8.08 -11.52
C ARG A 51 -2.70 8.39 -11.58
N GLY A 52 -3.15 9.44 -10.89
CA GLY A 52 -4.57 9.78 -10.76
C GLY A 52 -5.32 9.87 -12.11
N ARG A 53 -4.64 10.38 -13.14
CA ARG A 53 -5.21 10.48 -14.50
C ARG A 53 -5.41 9.12 -15.20
N ASP A 54 -4.69 8.09 -14.76
CA ASP A 54 -4.68 6.76 -15.37
C ASP A 54 -5.56 5.74 -14.59
N VAL A 55 -6.17 6.14 -13.46
CA VAL A 55 -6.95 5.27 -12.55
C VAL A 55 -8.08 4.55 -13.29
N LYS A 56 -8.79 5.23 -14.19
CA LYS A 56 -9.90 4.62 -14.95
C LYS A 56 -9.46 3.43 -15.81
N ASN A 57 -8.18 3.37 -16.18
CA ASN A 57 -7.60 2.32 -17.02
C ASN A 57 -6.69 1.36 -16.21
N ALA A 58 -6.79 1.38 -14.88
CA ALA A 58 -5.85 0.67 -14.01
C ALA A 58 -6.18 -0.81 -13.78
N LEU A 59 -7.35 -1.30 -14.20
CA LEU A 59 -7.85 -2.64 -13.85
C LEU A 59 -6.85 -3.76 -14.17
N ASN A 60 -6.25 -3.74 -15.36
CA ASN A 60 -5.25 -4.74 -15.75
C ASN A 60 -3.96 -4.65 -14.89
N LYS A 61 -3.58 -3.45 -14.45
CA LYS A 61 -2.41 -3.25 -13.58
C LYS A 61 -2.69 -3.75 -12.16
N VAL A 62 -3.87 -3.45 -11.63
CA VAL A 62 -4.34 -3.94 -10.32
C VAL A 62 -4.41 -5.46 -10.33
N SER A 63 -4.99 -6.06 -11.36
CA SER A 63 -5.11 -7.52 -11.48
C SER A 63 -3.73 -8.19 -11.50
N LYS A 64 -2.80 -7.69 -12.33
CA LYS A 64 -1.42 -8.22 -12.37
C LYS A 64 -0.69 -8.09 -11.04
N TRP A 65 -0.92 -7.00 -10.32
CA TRP A 65 -0.35 -6.80 -9.00
C TRP A 65 -0.89 -7.80 -7.97
N LEU A 66 -2.21 -7.99 -7.91
CA LEU A 66 -2.83 -8.95 -7.00
C LEU A 66 -2.43 -10.40 -7.32
N TYR A 67 -2.33 -10.77 -8.61
CA TYR A 67 -1.81 -12.08 -9.02
C TYR A 67 -0.37 -12.31 -8.54
N LYS A 68 0.51 -11.29 -8.64
CA LYS A 68 1.89 -11.38 -8.14
C LYS A 68 1.94 -11.61 -6.62
N LEU A 69 0.96 -11.09 -5.89
CA LEU A 69 0.82 -11.24 -4.44
C LEU A 69 0.05 -12.51 -4.03
N GLU A 70 -0.37 -13.34 -4.99
CA GLU A 70 -1.20 -14.54 -4.75
C GLU A 70 -2.52 -14.22 -4.03
N MET A 71 -3.07 -13.03 -4.25
CA MET A 71 -4.34 -12.57 -3.66
C MET A 71 -5.56 -12.89 -4.54
N ILE A 72 -5.33 -13.18 -5.83
CA ILE A 72 -6.31 -13.65 -6.82
C ILE A 72 -5.66 -14.64 -7.79
#